data_AF-A0A8T3QGM5-F1
#
_entry.id   AF-A0A8T3QGM5-F1
#
_cell.length_a   1.000
_cell.length_b   1.000
_cell.length_c   1.000
_cell.angle_alpha   90.00
_cell.angle_beta   90.00
_cell.angle_gamma   90.00
#
_symmetry.space_group_name_H-M   'P 1'
#
loop_
_entity.id
_entity.type
_entity.pdbx_description
1 polymer ?
#
loop_
_entity_poly.entity_id
_entity_poly.type
_entity_poly.pdbx_seq_one_letter_code
_entity_poly.pdbx_strand_id
1 'polypeptide(L)'
;MTRDELIRRTRQLVDEGDRLKAQPTLRGLQTWLQLSDDLLVAAWGSMDRYHLAWLMVGKPKQIIRGRPLSPDEEAAYVREVAEAKTSALRMSLDAVDRQGMPFVGEEKGMAPGQGMGSVPGDPRR
;
A
#
# COMPACT_ATOMS: atom_id res chain seq x y z
N MET A 1 2.16 11.90 6.85
CA MET A 1 1.72 11.76 5.43
C MET A 1 0.33 12.35 5.30
N THR A 2 0.10 13.14 4.25
CA THR A 2 -1.24 13.68 3.96
C THR A 2 -2.10 12.68 3.19
N ARG A 3 -3.43 12.84 3.26
CA ARG A 3 -4.37 12.00 2.50
C ARG A 3 -4.12 12.06 0.99
N ASP A 4 -3.92 13.26 0.45
CA ASP A 4 -3.66 13.43 -0.98
C ASP A 4 -2.35 12.74 -1.41
N GLU A 5 -1.34 12.75 -0.54
CA GLU A 5 -0.09 12.03 -0.78
C GLU A 5 -0.30 10.52 -0.82
N LEU A 6 -1.07 9.95 0.12
CA LEU A 6 -1.40 8.53 0.12
C LEU A 6 -2.19 8.13 -1.14
N ILE A 7 -3.18 8.93 -1.53
CA ILE A 7 -3.98 8.71 -2.75
C ILE A 7 -3.08 8.72 -3.99
N ARG A 8 -2.24 9.74 -4.15
CA ARG A 8 -1.33 9.86 -5.30
C ARG A 8 -0.36 8.71 -5.39
N ARG A 9 0.31 8.35 -4.27
CA ARG A 9 1.28 7.25 -4.23
C ARG A 9 0.62 5.90 -4.51
N THR A 10 -0.57 5.66 -3.95
CA THR A 10 -1.32 4.42 -4.22
C THR A 10 -1.72 4.31 -5.69
N ARG A 11 -2.19 5.40 -6.33
CA ARG A 11 -2.49 5.41 -7.77
C ARG A 11 -1.26 5.10 -8.63
N GLN A 12 -0.12 5.71 -8.32
CA GLN A 12 1.14 5.43 -9.02
C GLN A 12 1.54 3.94 -8.94
N LEU A 13 1.38 3.32 -7.76
CA LEU A 13 1.67 1.89 -7.59
C LEU A 13 0.67 1.00 -8.33
N VAL A 14 -0.59 1.39 -8.44
CA VAL A 14 -1.58 0.68 -9.28
C VAL A 14 -1.15 0.72 -10.75
N ASP A 15 -0.76 1.90 -11.25
CA ASP A 15 -0.30 2.05 -12.64
C ASP A 15 1.00 1.27 -12.93
N GLU A 16 1.91 1.19 -11.96
CA GLU A 16 3.12 0.36 -12.06
C GLU A 16 2.78 -1.14 -12.04
N GLY A 17 1.82 -1.57 -11.22
CA GLY A 17 1.34 -2.95 -11.19
C GLY A 17 0.73 -3.37 -12.52
N ASP A 18 -0.10 -2.50 -13.12
CA ASP A 18 -0.68 -2.73 -14.45
C ASP A 18 0.42 -2.76 -15.55
N ARG A 19 1.47 -1.94 -15.44
CA ARG A 19 2.64 -1.99 -16.33
C ARG A 19 3.44 -3.29 -16.18
N LEU A 20 3.64 -3.78 -14.96
CA LEU A 20 4.31 -5.07 -14.70
C LEU A 20 3.51 -6.25 -15.27
N LYS A 21 2.18 -6.18 -15.29
CA LYS A 21 1.36 -7.17 -15.98
C LYS A 21 1.63 -7.17 -17.49
N ALA A 22 1.83 -6.01 -18.11
CA ALA A 22 2.12 -5.90 -19.53
C ALA A 22 3.57 -6.31 -19.88
N GLN A 23 4.53 -5.91 -19.03
CA GLN A 23 5.97 -6.10 -19.20
C GLN A 23 6.57 -6.78 -17.96
N PRO A 24 6.37 -8.10 -17.82
CA PRO A 24 6.73 -8.80 -16.60
C PRO A 24 8.25 -8.91 -16.43
N THR A 25 8.74 -8.51 -15.26
CA THR A 25 10.13 -8.71 -14.84
C THR A 25 10.18 -9.03 -13.35
N LEU A 26 11.01 -10.00 -12.93
CA LEU A 26 11.16 -10.30 -11.50
C LEU A 26 11.76 -9.15 -10.70
N ARG A 27 12.75 -8.45 -11.25
CA ARG A 27 13.39 -7.33 -10.55
C ARG A 27 12.42 -6.16 -10.35
N GLY A 28 11.62 -5.85 -11.37
CA GLY A 28 10.56 -4.85 -11.27
C GLY A 28 9.52 -5.25 -10.23
N LEU A 29 9.08 -6.52 -10.25
CA LEU A 29 8.16 -7.07 -9.26
C LEU A 29 8.68 -6.93 -7.83
N GLN A 30 9.92 -7.34 -7.55
CA GLN A 30 10.51 -7.27 -6.20
C GLN A 30 10.54 -5.83 -5.67
N THR A 31 10.97 -4.89 -6.52
CA THR A 31 11.03 -3.47 -6.16
C THR A 31 9.63 -2.91 -5.89
N TRP A 32 8.68 -3.22 -6.77
CA TRP A 32 7.31 -2.77 -6.65
C TRP A 32 6.58 -3.35 -5.43
N LEU A 33 6.83 -4.62 -5.10
CA LEU A 33 6.31 -5.26 -3.88
C LEU A 33 6.83 -4.55 -2.63
N GLN A 34 8.14 -4.29 -2.55
CA GLN A 34 8.74 -3.60 -1.42
C GLN A 34 8.10 -2.21 -1.21
N LEU A 35 8.00 -1.42 -2.28
CA LEU A 35 7.39 -0.08 -2.21
C LEU A 35 5.91 -0.13 -1.83
N SER A 36 5.19 -1.14 -2.31
CA SER A 36 3.77 -1.36 -1.98
C SER A 36 3.60 -1.73 -0.51
N ASP A 37 4.45 -2.62 0.00
CA ASP A 37 4.44 -3.04 1.40
C ASP A 37 4.78 -1.87 2.33
N ASP A 38 5.81 -1.10 2.01
CA ASP A 38 6.22 0.06 2.79
C ASP A 38 5.10 1.11 2.87
N LEU A 39 4.41 1.37 1.75
CA LEU A 39 3.29 2.32 1.74
C LEU A 39 2.11 1.80 2.55
N LEU A 40 1.74 0.52 2.40
CA LEU A 40 0.61 -0.07 3.10
C LEU A 40 0.87 -0.17 4.61
N VAL A 41 2.09 -0.53 5.02
CA VAL A 41 2.49 -0.54 6.44
C VAL A 41 2.48 0.88 7.01
N ALA A 42 2.96 1.87 6.26
CA ALA A 42 2.92 3.26 6.71
C ALA A 42 1.48 3.78 6.90
N ALA A 43 0.55 3.38 6.03
CA ALA A 43 -0.85 3.82 6.10
C ALA A 43 -1.67 3.03 7.14
N TRP A 44 -1.52 1.71 7.21
CA TRP A 44 -2.43 0.84 7.97
C TRP A 44 -1.78 0.18 9.19
N GLY A 45 -0.48 0.40 9.40
CA GLY A 45 0.31 -0.20 10.47
C GLY A 45 0.74 -1.63 10.18
N SER A 46 1.49 -2.23 11.11
CA SER A 46 1.84 -3.66 11.09
C SER A 46 0.61 -4.50 11.48
N MET A 47 0.00 -5.21 10.51
CA MET A 47 -1.27 -5.94 10.71
C MET A 47 -1.08 -7.47 10.89
N ASP A 48 -1.98 -8.09 11.66
CA ASP A 48 -1.94 -9.49 12.13
C ASP A 48 -2.05 -10.58 11.02
N ARG A 49 -1.88 -11.87 11.38
CA ARG A 49 -1.75 -13.08 10.52
C ARG A 49 -2.63 -13.17 9.26
N TYR A 50 -3.81 -12.55 9.24
CA TYR A 50 -4.71 -12.55 8.07
C TYR A 50 -4.30 -11.51 6.99
N HIS A 51 -3.55 -10.47 7.34
CA HIS A 51 -2.97 -9.49 6.40
C HIS A 51 -1.63 -9.94 5.83
N LEU A 52 -0.91 -10.82 6.55
CA LEU A 52 0.25 -11.50 6.00
C LEU A 52 -0.10 -12.29 4.73
N ALA A 53 -1.33 -12.78 4.53
CA ALA A 53 -1.72 -13.42 3.27
C ALA A 53 -1.73 -12.45 2.08
N TRP A 54 -2.03 -11.16 2.30
CA TRP A 54 -1.96 -10.08 1.30
C TRP A 54 -0.52 -9.59 1.04
N LEU A 55 0.33 -9.60 2.07
CA LEU A 55 1.76 -9.30 1.94
C LEU A 55 2.57 -10.50 1.40
N MET A 56 2.08 -11.72 1.60
CA MET A 56 2.68 -12.98 1.12
C MET A 56 2.24 -13.34 -0.30
N VAL A 57 1.48 -12.47 -0.97
CA VAL A 57 1.33 -12.52 -2.43
C VAL A 57 2.72 -12.34 -3.03
N GLY A 58 3.33 -13.47 -3.36
CA GLY A 58 4.58 -13.56 -4.10
C GLY A 58 5.85 -13.35 -3.29
N LYS A 59 6.18 -14.24 -2.33
CA LYS A 59 7.60 -14.52 -2.12
C LYS A 59 8.14 -15.10 -3.43
N PRO A 60 9.15 -14.49 -4.09
CA PRO A 60 9.71 -14.99 -5.33
C PRO A 60 10.15 -16.43 -5.12
N LYS A 61 9.47 -17.38 -5.76
CA LYS A 61 10.03 -18.70 -5.92
C LYS A 61 11.04 -18.56 -7.05
N GLN A 62 12.30 -18.33 -6.72
CA GLN A 62 13.38 -18.33 -7.71
C GLN A 62 13.64 -19.75 -8.25
N ILE A 63 13.15 -20.77 -7.55
CA ILE A 63 13.38 -22.19 -7.85
C ILE A 63 12.05 -22.94 -7.72
N ILE A 64 11.66 -23.65 -8.77
CA ILE A 64 10.56 -24.62 -8.76
C ILE A 64 11.17 -26.00 -8.95
N ARG A 65 10.95 -26.91 -7.99
CA ARG A 65 11.41 -28.32 -8.04
C ARG A 65 12.92 -28.46 -8.32
N GLY A 66 13.75 -27.59 -7.74
CA GLY A 66 15.21 -27.66 -7.87
C GLY A 66 15.80 -27.09 -9.15
N ARG A 67 14.98 -26.50 -10.05
CA ARG A 67 15.47 -25.78 -11.25
C ARG A 67 15.06 -24.29 -11.23
N PRO A 68 15.82 -23.41 -11.89
CA PRO A 68 15.37 -22.05 -12.18
C PRO A 68 14.05 -22.05 -12.95
N LEU A 69 13.24 -21.01 -12.78
CA LEU A 69 12.04 -20.80 -13.59
C LEU A 69 12.44 -20.62 -15.05
N SER A 70 11.65 -21.18 -15.97
CA SER A 70 11.72 -20.74 -17.36
C SER A 70 11.20 -19.29 -17.49
N PRO A 71 11.59 -18.56 -18.55
CA PRO A 71 11.12 -17.20 -18.78
C PRO A 71 9.58 -17.07 -18.80
N ASP A 72 8.87 -18.09 -19.31
CA ASP A 72 7.40 -18.10 -19.36
C ASP A 72 6.78 -18.33 -17.97
N GLU A 73 7.35 -19.25 -17.17
CA GLU A 73 6.94 -19.47 -15.78
C GLU A 73 7.19 -18.22 -14.93
N GLU A 74 8.32 -17.55 -15.16
CA GLU A 74 8.66 -16.28 -14.53
C GLU A 74 7.64 -15.20 -14.88
N ALA A 75 7.34 -15.03 -16.17
CA ALA A 75 6.39 -14.03 -16.65
C ALA A 75 4.98 -14.28 -16.11
N ALA A 76 4.53 -15.54 -16.08
CA ALA A 76 3.24 -15.92 -15.51
C ALA A 76 3.18 -15.62 -14.01
N TYR A 77 4.22 -15.99 -13.27
CA TYR A 77 4.34 -15.69 -11.84
C TYR A 77 4.29 -14.18 -11.55
N VAL A 78 5.03 -13.37 -12.32
CA VAL A 78 5.02 -11.91 -12.17
C VAL A 78 3.61 -11.35 -12.41
N ARG A 79 2.91 -11.82 -13.45
CA ARG A 79 1.53 -11.37 -13.76
C ARG A 79 0.56 -11.69 -12.63
N GLU A 80 0.61 -12.92 -12.11
CA GLU A 80 -0.26 -13.39 -11.02
C GLU A 80 -0.07 -12.53 -9.76
N VAL A 81 1.19 -12.34 -9.35
CA VAL A 81 1.52 -11.56 -8.15
C VAL A 81 1.16 -10.09 -8.34
N ALA A 82 1.49 -9.51 -9.50
CA ALA A 82 1.16 -8.12 -9.82
C ALA A 82 -0.35 -7.88 -9.82
N GLU A 83 -1.15 -8.81 -10.35
CA GLU A 83 -2.61 -8.71 -10.36
C GLU A 83 -3.21 -8.73 -8.95
N ALA A 84 -2.81 -9.71 -8.14
CA ALA A 84 -3.32 -9.84 -6.79
C ALA A 84 -2.95 -8.62 -5.91
N LYS A 85 -1.70 -8.16 -6.00
CA LYS A 85 -1.24 -7.00 -5.22
C LYS A 85 -1.83 -5.68 -5.72
N THR A 86 -2.06 -5.52 -7.02
CA THR A 86 -2.76 -4.35 -7.59
C THR A 86 -4.19 -4.27 -7.08
N SER A 87 -4.87 -5.41 -6.94
CA SER A 87 -6.22 -5.48 -6.39
C SER A 87 -6.25 -5.00 -4.93
N ALA A 88 -5.28 -5.42 -4.12
CA ALA A 88 -5.10 -4.92 -2.75
C ALA A 88 -4.88 -3.40 -2.68
N LEU A 89 -4.03 -2.85 -3.55
CA LEU A 89 -3.80 -1.41 -3.64
C LEU A 89 -5.07 -0.65 -4.05
N ARG A 90 -5.88 -1.17 -4.98
CA ARG A 90 -7.16 -0.56 -5.37
C ARG A 90 -8.16 -0.56 -4.22
N MET A 91 -8.21 -1.62 -3.42
CA MET A 91 -9.04 -1.65 -2.21
C MET A 91 -8.56 -0.63 -1.17
N SER A 92 -7.25 -0.51 -0.96
CA SER A 92 -6.67 0.53 -0.11
C SER A 92 -6.99 1.94 -0.63
N LEU A 93 -6.95 2.15 -1.95
CA LEU A 93 -7.31 3.42 -2.58
C LEU A 93 -8.79 3.75 -2.34
N ASP A 94 -9.67 2.78 -2.52
CA ASP A 94 -11.11 2.95 -2.27
C ASP A 94 -11.39 3.33 -0.81
N ALA A 95 -10.72 2.67 0.13
CA ALA A 95 -10.84 2.95 1.56
C ALA A 95 -10.46 4.41 1.90
N VAL A 96 -9.36 4.92 1.35
CA VAL A 96 -8.90 6.28 1.64
C VAL A 96 -9.63 7.35 0.81
N ASP A 97 -9.88 7.12 -0.47
CA ASP A 97 -10.42 8.13 -1.39
C ASP A 97 -11.94 8.22 -1.28
N ARG A 98 -12.64 7.09 -1.44
CA ARG A 98 -14.10 7.05 -1.50
C ARG A 98 -14.73 6.92 -0.12
N GLN A 99 -14.18 6.08 0.75
CA GLN A 99 -14.77 5.81 2.07
C GLN A 99 -14.30 6.76 3.16
N GLY A 100 -13.28 7.59 2.88
CA GLY A 100 -12.76 8.56 3.84
C GLY A 100 -12.16 7.92 5.10
N MET A 101 -11.74 6.65 5.03
CA MET A 101 -11.20 5.95 6.19
C MET A 101 -9.95 6.68 6.72
N PRO A 102 -9.85 6.91 8.04
CA PRO A 102 -8.63 7.46 8.64
C PRO A 102 -7.52 6.41 8.60
N PHE A 103 -6.27 6.87 8.53
CA PHE A 103 -5.09 6.02 8.48
C PHE A 103 -4.03 6.47 9.49
N VAL A 104 -3.04 5.61 9.76
CA VAL A 104 -2.00 5.85 10.76
C VAL A 104 -1.18 7.08 10.39
N GLY A 105 -1.05 8.02 11.33
CA GLY A 105 -0.28 9.24 11.12
C GLY A 105 -0.85 10.15 10.02
N GLU A 106 -2.16 10.04 9.73
CA GLU A 106 -2.85 11.01 8.89
C GLU A 106 -2.69 12.41 9.50
N GLU A 107 -1.86 13.21 8.85
CA GLU A 107 -1.82 14.64 9.10
C GLU A 107 -3.12 15.20 8.54
N LYS A 108 -4.15 15.33 9.40
CA LYS A 108 -5.27 16.22 9.11
C LYS A 108 -4.63 17.56 8.83
N GLY A 109 -4.68 18.02 7.57
CA GLY A 109 -4.23 19.35 7.21
C GLY A 109 -4.83 20.30 8.25
N MET A 110 -3.96 20.92 9.04
CA MET A 110 -4.38 21.88 10.05
C MET A 110 -5.16 22.96 9.29
N ALA A 111 -6.48 22.93 9.36
CA ALA A 111 -7.27 24.04 8.86
C ALA A 111 -6.81 25.27 9.67
N PRO A 112 -6.39 26.38 9.04
CA PRO A 112 -6.08 27.58 9.79
C PRO A 112 -7.41 28.15 10.27
N GLY A 113 -7.84 27.82 11.49
CA GLY A 113 -9.07 28.41 12.02
C GLY A 113 -9.87 27.69 13.10
N GLN A 114 -9.26 26.92 14.00
CA GLN A 114 -9.88 26.71 15.32
C GLN A 114 -8.90 27.11 16.42
N GLY A 115 -8.89 28.42 16.66
CA GLY A 115 -8.24 29.01 17.81
C GLY A 115 -8.73 28.34 19.09
N MET A 116 -7.77 28.17 19.98
CA MET A 116 -7.94 27.80 21.38
C MET A 116 -9.20 28.47 21.94
N GLY A 117 -10.22 27.68 22.26
CA GLY A 117 -11.26 28.12 23.17
C GLY A 117 -10.59 28.37 24.51
N SER A 118 -10.27 29.62 24.80
CA SER A 118 -9.93 30.08 26.15
C SER A 118 -11.10 29.69 27.04
N VAL A 119 -10.90 28.71 27.92
CA VAL A 119 -11.74 28.57 29.11
C VAL A 119 -11.24 29.60 30.13
N PRO A 120 -12.05 30.61 30.48
CA PRO A 120 -11.73 31.53 31.56
C PRO A 120 -11.65 30.76 32.88
N GLY A 121 -10.67 31.11 33.70
CA GLY A 121 -10.41 30.43 34.97
C GLY A 121 -11.53 30.56 35.98
N ASP A 122 -11.57 29.60 36.90
CA ASP A 122 -12.22 29.77 38.19
C ASP A 122 -11.20 29.56 39.31
N PRO A 123 -10.90 30.59 40.12
CA PRO A 123 -10.11 30.45 41.33
C PRO A 123 -11.04 30.23 42.54
N ARG A 124 -11.03 29.01 43.08
CA ARG A 124 -11.39 28.65 44.47
C ARG A 124 -12.88 28.82 44.86
N ARG A 125 -13.50 27.70 45.26
CA ARG A 125 -14.32 27.61 46.48
C ARG A 125 -14.51 26.17 46.93
#